data_AF-A0A081DDS2-F1
#
_entry.id   AF-A0A081DDS2-F1
#
_cell.length_a   1.000
_cell.length_b   1.000
_cell.length_c   1.000
_cell.angle_alpha   90.00
_cell.angle_beta   90.00
_cell.angle_gamma   90.00
#
_symmetry.space_group_name_H-M   'P 1'
#
loop_
_entity.id
_entity.type
_entity.pdbx_description
1 polymer ?
#
loop_
_entity_poly.entity_id
_entity_poly.type
_entity_poly.pdbx_seq_one_letter_code
_entity_poly.pdbx_strand_id
1 'polypeptide(L)' 'MADKLKIKISIADRVYPLTIDPSREEGLRKAAKNIER' A
#
# COMPACT_ATOMS: atom_id res chain seq x y z
N MET A 1 15.11 -4.98 -12.98
CA MET A 1 15.18 -5.07 -11.51
C MET A 1 14.04 -4.21 -10.99
N ALA A 2 13.04 -4.79 -10.33
CA ALA A 2 11.83 -4.07 -9.95
C ALA A 2 12.10 -3.20 -8.71
N ASP A 3 12.11 -1.89 -8.90
CA ASP A 3 12.27 -0.91 -7.84
C ASP A 3 11.11 -1.01 -6.85
N LYS A 4 11.38 -1.62 -5.70
CA LYS A 4 10.40 -1.76 -4.62
C LYS A 4 10.03 -0.38 -4.08
N LEU A 5 8.78 0.02 -4.28
CA LEU A 5 8.22 1.29 -3.82
C LEU A 5 7.78 1.18 -2.36
N LYS A 6 8.18 2.15 -1.54
CA LYS A 6 7.72 2.26 -0.16
C LYS A 6 6.49 3.15 -0.10
N ILE A 7 5.35 2.58 0.28
CA ILE A 7 4.11 3.33 0.49
C ILE A 7 3.72 3.32 1.98
N LYS A 8 3.03 4.36 2.41
CA LYS A 8 2.48 4.46 3.77
C LYS A 8 0.98 4.27 3.68
N ILE A 9 0.45 3.25 4.36
CA ILE A 9 -1.01 3.06 4.48
C ILE A 9 -1.43 3.53 5.86
N SER A 10 -2.46 4.36 5.94
CA SER A 10 -3.05 4.84 7.20
C SER A 10 -4.35 4.08 7.45
N ILE A 11 -4.45 3.34 8.56
CA ILE A 11 -5.63 2.55 8.94
C ILE A 11 -5.90 2.80 10.42
N ALA A 12 -7.13 3.17 10.78
CA ALA A 12 -7.57 3.35 12.17
C ALA A 12 -6.57 4.18 13.01
N ASP A 13 -6.21 5.36 12.50
CA ASP A 13 -5.27 6.32 13.11
C ASP A 13 -3.80 5.85 13.17
N ARG A 14 -3.46 4.70 12.56
CA ARG A 14 -2.10 4.16 12.54
C ARG A 14 -1.52 4.10 11.14
N VAL A 15 -0.29 4.56 11.00
CA VAL A 15 0.46 4.55 9.74
C VAL A 15 1.38 3.34 9.70
N TYR A 16 1.15 2.45 8.75
CA TYR A 16 2.00 1.28 8.49
C TYR A 16 2.79 1.48 7.19
N PRO A 17 4.13 1.55 7.26
CA PRO A 17 4.95 1.56 6.06
C PRO A 17 5.02 0.15 5.46
N LEU A 18 4.61 0.01 4.20
CA LEU A 18 4.66 -1.23 3.44
C LEU A 18 5.54 -1.03 2.20
N THR A 19 6.39 -2.02 1.93
CA THR A 19 7.22 -2.04 0.73
C THR A 19 6.54 -2.93 -0.30
N ILE A 20 6.24 -2.38 -1.46
CA ILE A 20 5.44 -3.03 -2.50
C ILE A 20 6.17 -3.01 -3.83
N ASP A 21 5.78 -3.93 -4.71
CA ASP A 21 6.28 -3.97 -6.08
C ASP A 21 5.39 -3.09 -6.97
N PRO A 22 5.95 -2.28 -7.90
CA PRO A 22 5.17 -1.42 -8.80
C PRO A 22 4.11 -2.18 -9.60
N SER A 23 4.37 -3.46 -9.91
CA SER A 23 3.42 -4.34 -10.58
C SER A 23 2.15 -4.63 -9.75
N ARG A 24 2.19 -4.38 -8.43
CA ARG A 24 1.07 -4.58 -7.50
C ARG A 24 0.45 -3.29 -6.99
N GLU A 25 0.92 -2.11 -7.41
CA GLU A 25 0.40 -0.80 -6.98
C GLU A 25 -1.11 -0.69 -7.12
N GLU A 26 -1.66 -1.14 -8.25
CA GLU A 26 -3.09 -1.01 -8.55
C GLU A 26 -3.94 -1.90 -7.62
N GLY A 27 -3.47 -3.13 -7.34
CA GLY A 27 -4.12 -4.04 -6.40
C GLY A 27 -4.02 -3.54 -4.96
N LEU A 28 -2.89 -2.95 -4.59
CA LEU A 28 -2.68 -2.41 -3.26
C LEU A 28 -3.48 -1.13 -3.01
N ARG A 29 -3.70 -0.29 -4.03
CA ARG A 29 -4.63 0.86 -3.93
C ARG A 29 -6.05 0.40 -3.63
N LYS A 30 -6.52 -0.65 -4.34
CA LYS A 30 -7.84 -1.25 -4.10
C LYS A 30 -7.92 -1.85 -2.70
N ALA A 31 -6.87 -2.58 -2.27
CA ALA A 31 -6.80 -3.16 -0.93
C ALA A 31 -6.78 -2.07 0.16
N ALA A 32 -5.97 -1.02 0.01
CA ALA A 32 -5.94 0.10 0.95
C ALA A 32 -7.32 0.77 1.10
N LYS A 33 -8.03 0.99 -0.01
CA LYS A 33 -9.39 1.55 -0.01
C LYS A 33 -10.44 0.60 0.60
N ASN A 34 -10.23 -0.72 0.51
CA ASN A 34 -11.06 -1.73 1.16
C ASN A 34 -10.75 -1.88 2.66
N ILE A 35 -9.54 -1.57 3.11
CA ILE A 35 -9.15 -1.68 4.53
C ILE A 35 -9.54 -0.41 5.31
N GLU A 36 -9.61 0.74 4.63
CA GLU A 36 -10.15 1.98 5.21
C GLU A 36 -11.68 1.93 5.37
N ARG A 37 -12.38 1.17 4.51
CA ARG A 37 -13.83 1.02 4.51
C ARG A 37 -14.29 -0.05 5.50
#